data_AF-A0A957Z1G7-F1
#
_entry.id   AF-A0A957Z1G7-F1
#
_cell.length_a   1.000
_cell.length_b   1.000
_cell.length_c   1.000
_cell.angle_alpha   90.00
_cell.angle_beta   90.00
_cell.angle_gamma   90.00
#
_symmetry.space_group_name_H-M   'P 1'
#
loop_
_entity.id
_entity.type
_entity.pdbx_description
1 polymer ?
#
loop_
_entity_poly.entity_id
_entity_poly.type
_entity_poly.pdbx_seq_one_letter_code
_entity_poly.pdbx_strand_id
1 'polypeptide(L)' 'MSYRPRNVPSNPADLPGFFMVELQSIARATQWRLDTLHKEPDKLQEGLTVLADGADWNPGSGAGVYTYYGAAWHKLG' A
#
# COMPACT_ATOMS: atom_id res chain seq x y z
N MET A 1 -6.95 -1.62 2.41
CA MET A 1 -7.81 -2.82 2.53
C MET A 1 -7.17 -3.96 1.76
N SER A 2 -7.03 -5.15 2.35
CA SER A 2 -6.67 -6.36 1.61
C SER A 2 -7.89 -6.89 0.86
N TYR A 3 -7.71 -7.27 -0.41
CA TYR A 3 -8.77 -7.87 -1.22
C TYR A 3 -9.13 -9.26 -0.68
N ARG A 4 -10.44 -9.56 -0.60
CA ARG A 4 -10.97 -10.89 -0.31
C ARG A 4 -12.00 -11.25 -1.39
N PRO A 5 -11.81 -12.34 -2.14
CA PRO A 5 -12.76 -12.76 -3.17
C PRO A 5 -14.14 -13.05 -2.59
N ARG A 6 -15.20 -12.74 -3.34
CA ARG A 6 -16.57 -13.13 -2.99
C ARG A 6 -16.86 -14.56 -3.47
N ASN A 7 -17.94 -15.13 -2.95
CA ASN A 7 -18.39 -16.44 -3.36
C ASN A 7 -18.93 -16.40 -4.80
N VAL A 8 -18.45 -17.30 -5.65
CA VAL A 8 -18.89 -17.39 -7.05
C VAL A 8 -20.35 -17.86 -7.10
N PRO A 9 -21.24 -17.19 -7.85
CA PRO A 9 -22.62 -17.63 -8.03
C PRO A 9 -22.69 -18.98 -8.78
N SER A 10 -23.61 -19.85 -8.37
CA SER A 10 -23.81 -21.17 -8.99
C SER A 10 -24.61 -21.09 -10.30
N ASN A 11 -25.39 -20.02 -10.49
CA ASN A 11 -26.19 -19.77 -11.68
C ASN A 11 -25.37 -18.99 -12.73
N PRO A 12 -25.17 -19.53 -13.95
CA PRO A 12 -24.39 -18.85 -14.99
C PRO A 12 -24.90 -17.46 -15.39
N ALA A 13 -26.20 -17.19 -15.24
CA ALA A 13 -26.79 -15.89 -15.59
C ALA A 13 -26.30 -14.75 -14.67
N ASP A 14 -25.85 -15.07 -13.46
CA ASP A 14 -25.40 -14.08 -12.47
C ASP A 14 -23.89 -13.77 -12.59
N LEU A 15 -23.15 -14.54 -13.41
CA LEU A 15 -21.70 -14.39 -13.59
C LEU A 15 -21.28 -13.03 -14.16
N PRO A 16 -21.94 -12.44 -15.18
CA PRO A 16 -21.53 -11.15 -15.71
C PRO A 16 -21.55 -10.03 -14.66
N GLY A 17 -22.61 -10.00 -13.83
CA GLY A 17 -22.74 -9.04 -12.73
C GLY A 17 -21.67 -9.26 -11.64
N PHE A 18 -21.40 -10.52 -11.31
CA PHE A 18 -20.32 -10.89 -10.40
C PHE A 18 -18.95 -10.41 -10.90
N PHE A 19 -18.61 -10.65 -12.17
CA PHE A 19 -17.32 -10.24 -12.73
C PHE A 19 -17.11 -8.72 -12.71
N MET A 20 -18.13 -7.92 -13.07
CA MET A 20 -18.02 -6.47 -12.97
C MET A 20 -17.67 -6.02 -11.56
N VAL A 21 -18.34 -6.59 -10.57
CA VAL A 21 -18.17 -6.22 -9.17
C VAL A 21 -16.83 -6.71 -8.60
N GLU A 22 -16.38 -7.90 -8.98
CA GLU A 22 -15.07 -8.43 -8.59
C GLU A 22 -13.94 -7.61 -9.21
N LEU A 23 -14.00 -7.31 -10.51
CA LEU A 23 -12.99 -6.50 -11.20
C LEU A 23 -12.88 -5.09 -10.59
N GLN A 24 -14.00 -4.47 -10.22
CA GLN A 24 -14.00 -3.20 -9.51
C GLN A 24 -13.40 -3.32 -8.10
N SER A 25 -13.65 -4.42 -7.40
CA SER A 25 -13.09 -4.66 -6.07
C SER A 25 -11.57 -4.85 -6.13
N ILE A 26 -11.09 -5.58 -7.13
CA ILE A 26 -9.65 -5.75 -7.42
C ILE A 26 -9.03 -4.39 -7.77
N ALA A 27 -9.65 -3.62 -8.69
CA ALA A 27 -9.14 -2.31 -9.09
C ALA A 27 -8.95 -1.35 -7.91
N ARG A 28 -9.90 -1.35 -6.96
CA ARG A 28 -9.80 -0.56 -5.72
C ARG A 28 -8.69 -1.06 -4.79
N ALA A 29 -8.52 -2.38 -4.68
CA ALA A 29 -7.45 -2.95 -3.87
C ALA A 29 -6.06 -2.75 -4.48
N THR A 30 -5.96 -2.55 -5.80
CA THR A 30 -4.69 -2.25 -6.49
C THR A 30 -4.23 -0.79 -6.33
N GLN A 31 -5.06 0.11 -5.80
CA GLN A 31 -4.60 1.43 -5.40
C GLN A 31 -3.79 1.32 -4.10
N TRP A 32 -2.49 1.10 -4.25
CA TRP A 32 -1.56 1.20 -3.15
C TRP A 32 -1.23 2.68 -2.92
N ARG A 33 -1.38 3.12 -1.68
CA ARG A 33 -0.96 4.42 -1.20
C ARG A 33 -0.08 4.17 0.02
N LEU A 34 1.00 4.93 0.14
CA LEU A 34 1.78 4.94 1.36
C LEU A 34 1.09 5.87 2.35
N ASP A 35 0.86 5.38 3.56
CA ASP A 35 0.44 6.25 4.66
C ASP A 35 1.60 7.13 5.08
N THR A 36 1.32 8.42 5.34
CA THR A 36 2.31 9.34 5.88
C THR A 36 2.59 8.96 7.33
N LEU A 37 3.87 8.77 7.64
CA LEU A 37 4.35 8.52 8.98
C LEU A 37 4.94 9.80 9.58
N HIS A 38 4.65 9.99 10.86
CA HIS A 38 5.14 11.08 11.71
C HIS A 38 6.18 10.60 12.74
N LYS A 39 6.51 9.31 12.73
CA LYS A 39 7.52 8.68 13.59
C LYS A 39 8.14 7.50 12.86
N GLU A 40 9.42 7.25 13.12
CA GLU A 40 10.12 6.05 12.67
C GLU A 40 9.45 4.76 13.19
N PRO A 41 9.23 3.75 12.31
CA PRO A 41 8.77 2.42 12.72
C PRO A 41 9.76 1.73 13.67
N ASP A 42 9.25 1.13 14.74
CA ASP A 42 10.10 0.43 15.72
C ASP A 42 10.73 -0.87 15.14
N LYS A 43 10.22 -1.37 14.02
CA LYS A 43 10.72 -2.58 13.32
C LYS A 43 11.10 -2.24 11.90
N LEU A 44 12.40 -2.01 11.68
CA LEU A 44 12.98 -1.79 10.37
C LEU A 44 13.32 -3.14 9.71
N GLN A 45 12.93 -3.28 8.45
CA GLN A 45 13.21 -4.45 7.64
C GLN A 45 13.67 -3.98 6.27
N GLU A 46 14.59 -4.73 5.66
CA GLU A 46 15.04 -4.46 4.29
C GLU A 46 13.83 -4.41 3.33
N GLY A 47 13.77 -3.36 2.52
CA GLY A 47 12.69 -3.11 1.57
C GLY A 47 11.47 -2.39 2.16
N LEU A 48 11.47 -2.05 3.45
CA LEU A 48 10.38 -1.28 4.07
C LEU A 48 10.28 0.09 3.40
N THR A 49 9.17 0.35 2.71
CA THR A 49 8.89 1.61 2.01
C THR A 49 7.81 2.39 2.74
N VAL A 50 8.07 3.67 3.00
CA VAL A 50 7.24 4.56 3.83
C VAL A 50 7.25 5.97 3.26
N LEU A 51 6.24 6.77 3.62
CA LEU A 51 6.17 8.19 3.30
C LEU A 51 6.42 8.99 4.58
N ALA A 52 7.52 9.73 4.66
CA ALA A 52 7.82 10.61 5.80
C ALA A 52 7.16 11.97 5.62
N ASP A 53 6.62 12.53 6.71
CA ASP A 53 6.00 13.86 6.74
C ASP A 53 7.04 15.00 6.62
N GLY A 54 8.26 14.77 7.09
CA GLY A 54 9.38 15.71 7.00
C GLY A 54 9.42 16.79 8.09
N ALA A 55 8.42 16.88 8.96
CA ALA A 55 8.39 17.79 10.09
C ALA A 55 8.63 17.04 11.41
N ASP A 56 7.72 16.14 11.78
CA ASP A 56 7.80 15.31 12.99
C ASP A 56 8.81 14.17 12.80
N TRP A 57 8.85 13.57 11.61
CA TRP A 57 9.82 12.56 11.24
C TRP A 57 10.51 12.89 9.92
N ASN A 58 11.84 13.04 10.01
CA ASN A 58 12.70 13.31 8.88
C ASN A 58 13.89 12.33 8.86
N PRO A 59 13.86 11.30 7.99
CA PRO A 59 14.92 10.30 7.89
C PRO A 59 16.22 10.85 7.27
N GLY A 60 16.21 12.07 6.72
CA GLY A 60 17.44 12.74 6.28
C GLY A 60 17.26 13.87 5.27
N SER A 61 16.21 13.86 4.44
CA SER A 61 16.05 14.83 3.33
C SER A 61 14.63 15.41 3.21
N GLY A 62 13.97 15.58 4.36
CA GLY A 62 12.64 16.17 4.47
C GLY A 62 11.53 15.20 4.10
N ALA A 63 10.36 15.75 3.75
CA ALA A 63 9.19 14.98 3.38
C ALA A 63 9.44 14.16 2.10
N GLY A 64 8.88 12.96 2.03
CA GLY A 64 8.96 12.14 0.82
C GLY A 64 8.96 10.64 1.08
N VAL A 65 9.05 9.88 0.01
CA VAL A 65 9.07 8.41 0.06
C VAL A 65 10.48 7.94 0.36
N TYR A 66 10.63 7.06 1.35
CA TYR A 66 11.89 6.43 1.72
C TYR A 66 11.76 4.91 1.71
N THR A 67 12.84 4.22 1.36
CA THR A 67 12.98 2.78 1.53
C THR A 67 14.16 2.49 2.44
N TYR A 68 13.96 1.63 3.43
CA TYR A 68 15.02 1.15 4.31
C TYR A 68 15.76 0.00 3.62
N TYR A 69 17.03 0.19 3.31
CA TYR A 69 17.91 -0.87 2.84
C TYR A 69 19.38 -0.55 3.17
N GLY A 70 20.23 -1.57 3.25
CA GLY A 70 21.64 -1.37 3.59
C GLY A 70 21.84 -0.70 4.95
N ALA A 71 20.93 -0.97 5.90
CA ALA A 71 20.86 -0.35 7.22
C ALA A 71 20.68 1.19 7.23
N ALA A 72 20.16 1.78 6.15
CA ALA A 72 19.90 3.21 6.04
C ALA A 72 18.58 3.53 5.33
N TRP A 73 18.06 4.74 5.57
CA TRP A 73 16.92 5.27 4.83
C TRP A 73 17.38 5.94 3.54
N HIS A 74 16.83 5.51 2.42
CA HIS A 74 17.11 6.08 1.11
C HIS A 74 15.86 6.70 0.53
N LYS A 75 15.94 8.00 0.19
CA LYS A 75 14.82 8.72 -0.43
C LYS A 75 14.65 8.28 -1.88
N LEU A 76 13.42 8.03 -2.29
CA LEU A 76 13.05 7.62 -3.65
C LEU A 76 12.62 8.79 -4.56
N GLY A 77 13.02 10.03 -4.24
CA GLY A 77 12.71 11.23 -5.02
C GLY A 77 13.24 12.53 -4.43
#